data_AF-A0A3D2WEP2-F1
#
_entry.id   AF-A0A3D2WEP2-F1
#
_cell.length_a   1.000
_cell.length_b   1.000
_cell.length_c   1.000
_cell.angle_alpha   90.00
_cell.angle_beta   90.00
_cell.angle_gamma   90.00
#
_symmetry.space_group_name_H-M   'P 1'
#
loop_
_entity.id
_entity.type
_entity.pdbx_description
1 polymer ?
#
loop_
_entity_poly.entity_id
_entity_poly.type
_entity_poly.pdbx_seq_one_letter_code
_entity_poly.pdbx_strand_id
1 'polypeptide(L)'
;MADNTSRRGAADLGMLLMVLAFIVIGAFMYYLSVRAAEERALDIVEETDTADEMEVATTVAASDLEVDAAPYEGRLIRVSGLNVASMLGTQGFWLELPNGQPFLISMSEEVKAEAVAVTMGERATVTGIVHAVNDSALNAWSAAGTIDEGSRLAAEFAMHYLESTEVVVADTTSEAGNTGGN
;
A
#
# COMPACT_ATOMS: atom_id res chain seq x y z
N MET A 1 -40.55 62.20 -2.84
CA MET A 1 -39.28 61.68 -3.38
C MET A 1 -38.63 60.92 -2.21
N ALA A 2 -38.70 59.59 -2.23
CA ALA A 2 -38.45 58.77 -1.05
C ALA A 2 -36.94 58.53 -0.79
N ASP A 3 -36.57 58.78 0.46
CA ASP A 3 -35.51 58.19 1.29
C ASP A 3 -34.20 57.73 0.65
N ASN A 4 -33.13 58.50 0.92
CA ASN A 4 -31.75 58.08 0.67
C ASN A 4 -30.84 58.33 1.90
N THR A 5 -31.36 58.02 3.10
CA THR A 5 -30.64 58.21 4.38
C THR A 5 -30.31 56.90 5.12
N SER A 6 -30.71 55.73 4.60
CA SER A 6 -30.49 54.43 5.27
C SER A 6 -29.72 53.40 4.43
N ARG A 7 -28.51 53.75 3.96
CA ARG A 7 -27.60 52.78 3.30
C ARG A 7 -26.14 52.86 3.75
N ARG A 8 -25.66 54.03 4.19
CA ARG A 8 -24.29 54.19 4.69
C ARG A 8 -24.05 53.48 6.03
N GLY A 9 -24.99 53.59 6.99
CA GLY A 9 -24.86 52.91 8.29
C GLY A 9 -24.91 51.38 8.19
N ALA A 10 -25.71 50.82 7.27
CA ALA A 10 -25.76 49.38 7.03
C ALA A 10 -24.52 48.84 6.31
N ALA A 11 -23.90 49.64 5.44
CA ALA A 11 -22.64 49.29 4.76
C ALA A 11 -21.44 49.34 5.73
N ASP A 12 -21.36 50.34 6.60
CA ASP A 12 -20.31 50.43 7.65
C ASP A 12 -20.46 49.30 8.68
N LEU A 13 -21.70 49.02 9.11
CA LEU A 13 -21.98 47.89 10.00
C LEU A 13 -21.68 46.55 9.30
N GLY A 14 -21.98 46.43 8.01
CA GLY A 14 -21.67 45.23 7.21
C GLY A 14 -20.18 44.97 7.07
N MET A 15 -19.36 46.02 6.90
CA MET A 15 -17.89 45.89 6.86
C MET A 15 -17.34 45.40 8.20
N LEU A 16 -17.80 45.98 9.32
CA LEU A 16 -17.41 45.55 10.66
C LEU A 16 -17.84 44.10 10.95
N LEU A 17 -19.06 43.72 10.57
CA LEU A 17 -19.57 42.36 10.73
C LEU A 17 -18.81 41.36 9.84
N MET A 18 -18.37 41.76 8.65
CA MET A 18 -17.54 40.92 7.78
C MET A 18 -16.19 40.63 8.43
N VAL A 19 -15.52 41.65 8.96
CA VAL A 19 -14.24 41.47 9.66
C VAL A 19 -14.41 40.60 10.90
N LEU A 20 -15.48 40.80 11.67
CA LEU A 20 -15.80 39.97 12.83
C LEU A 20 -16.03 38.51 12.42
N ALA A 21 -16.76 38.26 11.33
CA ALA A 21 -16.98 36.91 10.81
C ALA A 21 -15.66 36.23 10.41
N PHE A 22 -14.74 36.94 9.76
CA PHE A 22 -13.42 36.39 9.43
C PHE A 22 -12.60 36.05 10.67
N ILE A 23 -12.66 36.88 11.72
CA ILE A 23 -11.98 36.59 12.99
C ILE A 23 -12.58 35.35 13.65
N VAL A 24 -13.91 35.21 13.66
CA VAL A 24 -14.60 34.05 14.22
C VAL A 24 -14.26 32.78 13.45
N ILE A 25 -14.26 32.82 12.11
CA ILE A 25 -13.89 31.69 11.26
C ILE A 25 -12.41 31.32 11.48
N GLY A 26 -11.51 32.29 11.55
CA GLY A 26 -10.08 32.06 11.81
C GLY A 26 -9.84 31.44 13.19
N ALA A 27 -10.52 31.94 14.22
CA ALA A 27 -10.46 31.37 15.57
C ALA A 27 -11.03 29.95 15.62
N PHE A 28 -12.11 29.69 14.88
CA PHE A 28 -12.70 28.36 14.77
C PHE A 28 -11.79 27.38 14.03
N MET A 29 -11.17 27.80 12.92
CA MET A 29 -10.18 26.98 12.20
C MET A 29 -8.94 26.70 13.06
N TYR A 30 -8.46 27.69 13.83
CA TYR A 30 -7.38 27.49 14.78
C TYR A 30 -7.78 26.50 15.88
N TYR A 31 -8.98 26.63 16.44
CA TYR A 31 -9.51 25.70 17.43
C TYR A 31 -9.61 24.27 16.89
N LEU A 32 -10.11 24.09 15.66
CA LEU A 32 -10.13 22.79 14.98
C LEU A 32 -8.71 22.26 14.74
N SER A 33 -7.74 23.12 14.40
CA SER A 33 -6.36 22.69 14.18
C SER A 33 -5.70 22.17 15.47
N VAL A 34 -6.02 22.78 16.62
CA VAL A 34 -5.52 22.34 17.92
C VAL A 34 -6.17 21.01 18.31
N ARG A 35 -7.50 20.87 18.15
CA ARG A 35 -8.22 19.61 18.38
C ARG A 35 -7.73 18.47 17.47
N ALA A 36 -7.50 18.75 16.19
CA ALA A 36 -6.97 17.77 15.25
C ALA A 36 -5.53 17.36 15.57
N ALA A 37 -4.73 18.25 16.18
CA ALA A 37 -3.39 17.91 16.66
C ALA A 37 -3.44 17.00 17.90
N GLU A 38 -4.43 17.18 18.79
CA GLU A 38 -4.64 16.30 19.94
C GLU A 38 -5.07 14.88 19.52
N GLU A 39 -5.93 14.74 18.51
CA GLU A 39 -6.31 13.43 17.95
C GLU A 39 -5.13 12.73 17.25
N ARG A 40 -4.32 13.46 16.46
CA ARG A 40 -3.08 12.90 15.89
C ARG A 40 -2.07 12.49 16.95
N ALA A 41 -1.99 13.22 18.06
CA ALA A 41 -1.08 12.86 19.14
C ALA A 41 -1.53 11.58 19.87
N LEU A 42 -2.84 11.31 19.95
CA LEU A 42 -3.36 10.06 20.51
C LEU A 42 -3.18 8.87 19.54
N ASP A 43 -3.37 9.07 18.24
CA ASP A 43 -3.06 8.10 17.18
C ASP A 43 -1.58 7.69 17.21
N ILE A 44 -0.68 8.67 17.34
CA ILE A 44 0.77 8.43 17.51
C ILE A 44 1.08 7.72 18.83
N VAL A 45 0.38 8.02 19.92
CA VAL A 45 0.65 7.38 21.22
C VAL A 45 0.15 5.93 21.26
N GLU A 46 -0.99 5.62 20.64
CA GLU A 46 -1.45 4.24 20.44
C GLU A 46 -0.51 3.45 19.49
N GLU A 47 0.16 4.12 18.55
CA GLU A 47 1.22 3.55 17.71
C GLU A 47 2.58 3.38 18.44
N THR A 48 2.82 4.05 19.59
CA THR A 48 4.11 4.00 20.29
C THR A 48 4.20 3.09 21.52
N ASP A 49 3.08 2.54 22.01
CA ASP A 49 3.07 1.62 23.16
C ASP A 49 3.11 0.11 22.78
N THR A 50 3.39 -0.22 21.52
CA THR A 50 3.89 -1.55 21.10
C THR A 50 5.33 -1.46 20.63
N ALA A 51 6.22 -0.91 21.46
CA ALA A 51 7.64 -1.19 21.33
C ALA A 51 7.93 -2.64 21.79
N ASP A 52 8.49 -3.44 20.88
CA ASP A 52 9.11 -4.76 21.07
C ASP A 52 8.25 -6.04 20.99
N GLU A 53 7.37 -6.10 19.99
CA GLU A 53 7.35 -7.28 19.10
C GLU A 53 7.52 -6.76 17.66
N MET A 54 8.75 -6.44 17.25
CA MET A 54 9.04 -6.53 15.81
C MET A 54 8.67 -7.95 15.42
N GLU A 55 7.56 -8.16 14.71
CA GLU A 55 7.34 -9.41 13.97
C GLU A 55 8.52 -9.55 13.01
N VAL A 56 9.59 -10.20 13.49
CA VAL A 56 10.73 -10.53 12.65
C VAL A 56 10.18 -11.56 11.67
N ALA A 57 9.93 -11.12 10.44
CA ALA A 57 9.39 -11.96 9.39
C ALA A 57 10.16 -13.28 9.38
N THR A 58 9.45 -14.38 9.59
CA THR A 58 10.08 -15.68 9.66
C THR A 58 10.63 -15.99 8.27
N THR A 59 11.94 -16.18 8.15
CA THR A 59 12.53 -16.55 6.85
C THR A 59 12.13 -17.98 6.55
N VAL A 60 11.34 -18.18 5.48
CA VAL A 60 10.82 -19.47 5.05
C VAL A 60 11.48 -19.84 3.73
N ALA A 61 11.95 -21.08 3.62
CA ALA A 61 12.49 -21.57 2.37
C ALA A 61 11.35 -21.79 1.37
N ALA A 62 11.60 -21.51 0.09
CA ALA A 62 10.62 -21.75 -0.96
C ALA A 62 10.14 -23.21 -0.98
N SER A 63 11.02 -24.16 -0.68
CA SER A 63 10.70 -25.59 -0.55
C SER A 63 9.65 -25.90 0.53
N ASP A 64 9.54 -25.07 1.57
CA ASP A 64 8.53 -25.30 2.61
C ASP A 64 7.14 -24.87 2.12
N LEU A 65 7.07 -23.77 1.36
CA LEU A 65 5.85 -23.33 0.69
C LEU A 65 5.39 -24.27 -0.43
N GLU A 66 6.32 -25.00 -1.04
CA GLU A 66 6.00 -26.05 -2.02
C GLU A 66 5.27 -27.25 -1.42
N VAL A 67 5.64 -27.61 -0.19
CA VAL A 67 5.08 -28.77 0.49
C VAL A 67 3.72 -28.43 1.05
N ASP A 68 3.64 -27.35 1.83
CA ASP A 68 2.39 -26.86 2.41
C ASP A 68 2.51 -25.40 2.85
N ALA A 69 1.69 -24.53 2.27
CA ALA A 69 1.61 -23.12 2.66
C ALA A 69 0.61 -22.86 3.81
N ALA A 70 -0.30 -23.81 4.10
CA ALA A 70 -1.35 -23.66 5.10
C ALA A 70 -0.82 -23.35 6.51
N PRO A 71 0.31 -23.92 6.98
CA PRO A 71 0.87 -23.58 8.28
C PRO A 71 1.23 -22.10 8.38
N TYR A 72 1.58 -21.45 7.27
CA TYR A 72 2.06 -20.06 7.25
C TYR A 72 0.94 -19.04 7.09
N GLU A 73 -0.31 -19.48 6.92
CA GLU A 73 -1.47 -18.59 6.87
C GLU A 73 -1.55 -17.67 8.09
N GLY A 74 -1.75 -16.37 7.82
CA GLY A 74 -1.81 -15.32 8.85
C GLY A 74 -0.47 -14.99 9.51
N ARG A 75 0.66 -15.54 9.02
CA ARG A 75 1.99 -15.25 9.54
C ARG A 75 2.79 -14.39 8.58
N LEU A 76 3.55 -13.44 9.13
CA LEU A 76 4.53 -12.66 8.39
C LEU A 76 5.75 -13.52 8.05
N ILE A 77 5.96 -13.79 6.77
CA ILE A 77 7.09 -14.58 6.27
C ILE A 77 7.92 -13.79 5.26
N ARG A 78 9.19 -14.20 5.13
CA ARG A 78 10.11 -13.69 4.10
C ARG A 78 10.58 -14.84 3.23
N VAL A 79 10.40 -14.68 1.92
CA VAL A 79 10.84 -15.65 0.89
C VAL A 79 11.84 -14.95 -0.01
N SER A 80 13.02 -15.53 -0.19
CA SER A 80 14.13 -14.84 -0.85
C SER A 80 14.57 -15.51 -2.15
N GLY A 81 14.95 -14.66 -3.11
CA GLY A 81 15.70 -15.05 -4.30
C GLY A 81 14.94 -15.88 -5.33
N LEU A 82 13.62 -15.74 -5.40
CA LEU A 82 12.79 -16.47 -6.36
C LEU A 82 12.63 -15.70 -7.67
N ASN A 83 12.54 -16.43 -8.78
CA ASN A 83 12.32 -15.82 -10.09
C ASN A 83 10.87 -15.40 -10.25
N VAL A 84 10.65 -14.21 -10.83
CA VAL A 84 9.32 -13.76 -11.23
C VAL A 84 8.90 -14.51 -12.50
N ALA A 85 7.92 -15.39 -12.39
CA ALA A 85 7.42 -16.21 -13.49
C ALA A 85 6.53 -15.41 -14.47
N SER A 86 5.57 -14.64 -13.95
CA SER A 86 4.63 -13.85 -14.77
C SER A 86 4.00 -12.75 -13.93
N MET A 87 3.55 -11.68 -14.56
CA MET A 87 2.73 -10.65 -13.90
C MET A 87 1.27 -11.11 -13.76
N LEU A 88 0.58 -10.62 -12.72
CA LEU A 88 -0.86 -10.74 -12.50
C LEU A 88 -1.49 -9.34 -12.56
N GLY A 89 -1.71 -8.84 -13.78
CA GLY A 89 -2.19 -7.47 -13.99
C GLY A 89 -1.29 -6.42 -13.32
N THR A 90 -1.89 -5.48 -12.61
CA THR A 90 -1.20 -4.51 -11.74
C THR A 90 -1.33 -4.86 -10.25
N GLN A 91 -1.97 -5.98 -9.93
CA GLN A 91 -2.18 -6.40 -8.54
C GLN A 91 -0.95 -7.08 -7.96
N GLY A 92 -0.19 -7.80 -8.78
CA GLY A 92 0.98 -8.52 -8.31
C GLY A 92 1.61 -9.39 -9.38
N PHE A 93 2.25 -10.47 -8.97
CA PHE A 93 3.03 -11.33 -9.84
C PHE A 93 3.16 -12.74 -9.26
N TRP A 94 3.56 -13.67 -10.11
CA TRP A 94 3.81 -15.07 -9.79
C TRP A 94 5.30 -15.27 -9.58
N LEU A 95 5.67 -15.96 -8.52
CA LEU A 95 7.02 -16.45 -8.29
C LEU A 95 7.14 -17.91 -8.72
N GLU A 96 8.24 -18.25 -9.37
CA GLU A 96 8.59 -19.63 -9.70
C GLU A 96 9.22 -20.30 -8.48
N LEU A 97 8.53 -21.30 -7.92
CA LEU A 97 9.12 -22.16 -6.89
C LEU A 97 10.07 -23.18 -7.54
N PRO A 98 11.09 -23.68 -6.82
CA PRO A 98 11.99 -24.74 -7.29
C PRO A 98 11.32 -25.99 -7.91
N ASN A 99 10.10 -26.34 -7.50
CA ASN A 99 9.30 -27.45 -8.05
C ASN A 99 8.60 -27.11 -9.38
N GLY A 100 8.74 -25.88 -9.89
CA GLY A 100 8.12 -25.37 -11.10
C GLY A 100 6.67 -24.95 -10.95
N GLN A 101 6.10 -24.99 -9.74
CA GLN A 101 4.75 -24.48 -9.47
C GLN A 101 4.81 -22.97 -9.18
N PRO A 102 3.97 -22.17 -9.83
CA PRO A 102 3.93 -20.74 -9.58
C PRO A 102 3.21 -20.45 -8.26
N PHE A 103 3.78 -19.55 -7.46
CA PHE A 103 3.20 -19.06 -6.20
C PHE A 103 2.77 -17.61 -6.35
N LEU A 104 1.56 -17.27 -5.92
CA LEU A 104 0.98 -15.96 -6.14
C LEU A 104 1.46 -14.95 -5.09
N ILE A 105 1.96 -13.80 -5.55
CA ILE A 105 2.27 -12.64 -4.73
C ILE A 105 1.31 -11.51 -5.09
N SER A 106 0.60 -11.00 -4.10
CA SER A 106 -0.22 -9.79 -4.20
C SER A 106 0.55 -8.62 -3.60
N MET A 107 0.65 -7.49 -4.30
CA MET A 107 1.29 -6.30 -3.77
C MET A 107 0.28 -5.51 -2.91
N SER A 108 0.68 -5.16 -1.68
CA SER A 108 -0.08 -4.23 -0.84
C SER A 108 -0.13 -2.83 -1.47
N GLU A 109 -1.00 -1.97 -0.97
CA GLU A 109 -1.05 -0.57 -1.43
C GLU A 109 0.26 0.18 -1.16
N GLU A 110 0.98 -0.17 -0.10
CA GLU A 110 2.27 0.41 0.26
C GLU A 110 3.33 0.08 -0.79
N VAL A 111 3.48 -1.21 -1.15
CA VAL A 111 4.41 -1.65 -2.20
C VAL A 111 4.07 -1.00 -3.55
N LYS A 112 2.78 -0.88 -3.86
CA LYS A 112 2.33 -0.20 -5.08
C LYS A 112 2.65 1.31 -5.04
N ALA A 113 2.55 1.95 -3.88
CA ALA A 113 2.88 3.35 -3.70
C ALA A 113 4.39 3.64 -3.81
N GLU A 114 5.24 2.69 -3.38
CA GLU A 114 6.69 2.74 -3.59
C GLU A 114 7.10 2.60 -5.06
N ALA A 115 6.16 2.18 -5.93
CA ALA A 115 6.36 1.98 -7.37
C ALA A 115 7.52 1.01 -7.68
N VAL A 116 7.62 -0.08 -6.91
CA VAL A 116 8.62 -1.13 -7.13
C VAL A 116 8.45 -1.73 -8.52
N ALA A 117 9.46 -1.55 -9.37
CA ALA A 117 9.47 -2.09 -10.73
C ALA A 117 9.85 -3.57 -10.70
N VAL A 118 8.85 -4.46 -10.76
CA VAL A 118 9.05 -5.91 -10.85
C VAL A 118 8.97 -6.34 -12.31
N THR A 119 10.01 -7.01 -12.80
CA THR A 119 10.08 -7.53 -14.18
C THR A 119 10.09 -9.06 -14.20
N MET A 120 9.41 -9.66 -15.18
CA MET A 120 9.47 -11.10 -15.42
C MET A 120 10.92 -11.56 -15.65
N GLY A 121 11.30 -12.68 -15.03
CA GLY A 121 12.63 -13.27 -15.10
C GLY A 121 13.63 -12.70 -14.08
N GLU A 122 13.23 -11.69 -13.29
CA GLU A 122 14.08 -11.11 -12.25
C GLU A 122 13.96 -11.89 -10.94
N ARG A 123 14.99 -11.81 -10.10
CA ARG A 123 14.97 -12.41 -8.76
C ARG A 123 14.39 -11.42 -7.76
N ALA A 124 13.30 -11.79 -7.12
CA ALA A 124 12.67 -10.99 -6.07
C ALA A 124 12.78 -11.69 -4.71
N THR A 125 12.92 -10.88 -3.67
CA THR A 125 12.74 -11.24 -2.27
C THR A 125 11.50 -10.55 -1.78
N VAL A 126 10.56 -11.31 -1.23
CA VAL A 126 9.25 -10.81 -0.84
C VAL A 126 9.03 -11.08 0.63
N THR A 127 8.61 -10.05 1.35
CA THR A 127 8.16 -10.14 2.74
C THR A 127 6.67 -9.81 2.78
N GLY A 128 5.90 -10.59 3.54
CA GLY A 128 4.46 -10.37 3.64
C GLY A 128 3.71 -11.49 4.36
N ILE A 129 2.38 -11.38 4.39
CA ILE A 129 1.49 -12.29 5.11
C ILE A 129 0.89 -13.30 4.14
N VAL A 130 0.88 -14.59 4.49
CA VAL A 130 0.24 -15.61 3.67
C VAL A 130 -1.26 -15.65 3.94
N HIS A 131 -2.05 -15.70 2.89
CA HIS A 131 -3.49 -15.81 2.92
C HIS A 131 -3.98 -16.91 1.98
N ALA A 132 -5.03 -17.61 2.37
CA ALA A 132 -5.76 -18.47 1.45
C ALA A 132 -6.47 -17.63 0.38
N VAL A 133 -6.38 -18.06 -0.88
CA VAL A 133 -7.13 -17.42 -1.97
C VAL A 133 -8.61 -17.64 -1.72
N ASN A 134 -9.37 -16.56 -1.77
CA ASN A 134 -10.81 -16.58 -1.60
C ASN A 134 -11.48 -15.63 -2.59
N ASP A 135 -12.76 -15.90 -2.87
CA ASP A 135 -13.55 -15.11 -3.82
C ASP A 135 -13.63 -13.64 -3.41
N SER A 136 -13.56 -13.32 -2.11
CA SER A 136 -13.61 -11.94 -1.61
C SER A 136 -12.38 -11.14 -2.06
N ALA A 137 -11.18 -11.71 -1.96
CA ALA A 137 -9.93 -11.09 -2.41
C ALA A 137 -9.95 -10.88 -3.94
N LEU A 138 -10.35 -11.91 -4.69
CA LEU A 138 -10.45 -11.83 -6.15
C LEU A 138 -11.47 -10.79 -6.60
N ASN A 139 -12.62 -10.71 -5.92
CA ASN A 139 -13.62 -9.68 -6.19
C ASN A 139 -13.11 -8.29 -5.87
N ALA A 140 -12.36 -8.11 -4.78
CA ALA A 140 -11.76 -6.82 -4.42
C ALA A 140 -10.76 -6.37 -5.50
N TRP A 141 -9.88 -7.25 -5.96
CA TRP A 141 -8.90 -6.94 -7.01
C TRP A 141 -9.59 -6.64 -8.36
N SER A 142 -10.63 -7.41 -8.70
CA SER A 142 -11.42 -7.18 -9.92
C SER A 142 -12.16 -5.84 -9.85
N ALA A 143 -12.76 -5.51 -8.71
CA ALA A 143 -13.48 -4.25 -8.50
C ALA A 143 -12.55 -3.03 -8.49
N ALA A 144 -11.32 -3.20 -7.98
CA ALA A 144 -10.27 -2.20 -8.06
C ALA A 144 -9.70 -2.03 -9.48
N GLY A 145 -10.04 -2.93 -10.40
CA GLY A 145 -9.53 -2.94 -11.77
C GLY A 145 -8.03 -3.29 -11.85
N THR A 146 -7.47 -3.92 -10.81
CA THR A 146 -6.05 -4.29 -10.76
C THR A 146 -5.76 -5.60 -11.47
N ILE A 147 -6.80 -6.42 -11.68
CA ILE A 147 -6.77 -7.64 -12.49
C ILE A 147 -7.90 -7.61 -13.52
N ASP A 148 -7.65 -8.20 -14.69
CA ASP A 148 -8.67 -8.49 -15.70
C ASP A 148 -9.26 -9.90 -15.49
N GLU A 149 -10.28 -10.26 -16.27
CA GLU A 149 -10.94 -11.57 -16.16
C GLU A 149 -9.99 -12.76 -16.40
N GLY A 150 -9.02 -12.60 -17.31
CA GLY A 150 -7.99 -13.61 -17.55
C GLY A 150 -7.07 -13.81 -16.34
N SER A 151 -6.62 -12.71 -15.73
CA SER A 151 -5.82 -12.74 -14.51
C SER A 151 -6.63 -13.27 -13.32
N ARG A 152 -7.92 -12.95 -13.22
CA ARG A 152 -8.80 -13.52 -12.19
C ARG A 152 -8.82 -15.04 -12.28
N LEU A 153 -9.08 -15.58 -13.48
CA LEU A 153 -9.09 -17.03 -13.69
C LEU A 153 -7.73 -17.65 -13.37
N ALA A 154 -6.62 -16.97 -13.70
CA ALA A 154 -5.28 -17.42 -13.33
C ALA A 154 -5.08 -17.45 -11.79
N ALA A 155 -5.54 -16.42 -11.08
CA ALA A 155 -5.42 -16.32 -9.64
C ALA A 155 -6.27 -17.38 -8.89
N GLU A 156 -7.38 -17.85 -9.48
CA GLU A 156 -8.19 -18.95 -8.93
C GLU A 156 -7.46 -20.30 -8.87
N PHE A 157 -6.37 -20.48 -9.65
CA PHE A 157 -5.54 -21.68 -9.56
C PHE A 157 -4.60 -21.67 -8.34
N ALA A 158 -4.36 -20.51 -7.73
CA ALA A 158 -3.58 -20.44 -6.51
C ALA A 158 -4.44 -20.88 -5.32
N MET A 159 -3.87 -21.74 -4.47
CA MET A 159 -4.49 -22.10 -3.19
C MET A 159 -4.23 -21.02 -2.13
N HIS A 160 -3.02 -20.46 -2.15
CA HIS A 160 -2.55 -19.43 -1.23
C HIS A 160 -1.85 -18.34 -2.02
N TYR A 161 -1.87 -17.13 -1.47
CA TYR A 161 -1.09 -16.01 -1.93
C TYR A 161 -0.38 -15.34 -0.76
N LEU A 162 0.71 -14.65 -1.04
CA LEU A 162 1.37 -13.80 -0.06
C LEU A 162 1.07 -12.34 -0.38
N GLU A 163 0.42 -11.65 0.55
CA GLU A 163 0.23 -10.21 0.52
C GLU A 163 1.51 -9.54 0.97
N SER A 164 2.23 -8.99 0.00
CA SER A 164 3.54 -8.41 0.19
C SER A 164 3.45 -7.02 0.79
N THR A 165 4.13 -6.83 1.92
CA THR A 165 4.39 -5.54 2.53
C THR A 165 5.71 -4.94 2.07
N GLU A 166 6.65 -5.78 1.61
CA GLU A 166 7.94 -5.36 1.07
C GLU A 166 8.34 -6.27 -0.10
N VAL A 167 8.78 -5.66 -1.20
CA VAL A 167 9.38 -6.36 -2.34
C VAL A 167 10.76 -5.78 -2.61
N VAL A 168 11.79 -6.60 -2.46
CA VAL A 168 13.16 -6.26 -2.82
C VAL A 168 13.55 -7.02 -4.07
N VAL A 169 13.65 -6.30 -5.17
CA VAL A 169 14.11 -6.84 -6.44
C VAL A 169 15.63 -6.82 -6.46
N ALA A 170 16.25 -7.96 -6.77
CA ALA A 170 17.71 -8.04 -6.89
C ALA A 170 18.13 -7.32 -8.17
N ASP A 171 18.63 -6.10 -8.03
CA ASP A 171 19.15 -5.28 -9.12
C ASP A 171 20.05 -6.11 -10.04
N THR A 172 19.57 -6.37 -11.25
CA THR A 172 20.44 -6.86 -12.33
C THR A 172 21.37 -5.76 -12.85
N THR A 173 21.24 -4.52 -12.35
CA THR A 173 22.08 -3.36 -12.66
C THR A 173 23.40 -3.34 -11.88
N SER A 174 24.16 -4.43 -11.91
CA SER A 174 25.57 -4.44 -11.50
C SER A 174 26.43 -5.31 -12.41
N GLU A 175 26.17 -5.31 -13.73
CA GLU A 175 27.10 -5.91 -14.69
C GLU A 175 26.93 -5.38 -16.13
N ALA A 176 27.11 -4.07 -16.36
CA ALA A 176 27.23 -3.53 -17.72
C ALA A 176 28.00 -2.21 -17.84
N GLY A 177 29.09 -2.05 -17.08
CA GLY A 177 30.11 -1.04 -17.34
C GLY A 177 31.15 -1.55 -18.35
N ASN A 178 30.76 -1.77 -19.60
CA ASN A 178 31.69 -2.09 -20.69
C ASN A 178 32.59 -0.87 -20.98
N THR A 179 33.92 -1.01 -20.88
CA THR A 179 34.81 -0.45 -21.91
C THR A 179 36.02 -1.35 -22.09
N GLY A 180 35.96 -2.18 -23.13
CA GLY A 180 37.14 -2.81 -23.71
C GLY A 180 38.09 -1.79 -24.36
N GLY A 181 39.37 -2.15 -24.41
CA GLY A 181 40.41 -1.41 -25.10
C GLY A 181 41.70 -2.23 -25.10
N ASN A 182 41.87 -3.00 -26.17
CA ASN A 182 43.05 -3.79 -26.50
C ASN A 182 44.28 -2.91 -26.77
#